data_AF-A0AAD3MRW4-F1
#
_entry.id   AF-A0AAD3MRW4-F1
#
_cell.length_a   1.000
_cell.length_b   1.000
_cell.length_c   1.000
_cell.angle_alpha   90.00
_cell.angle_beta   90.00
_cell.angle_gamma   90.00
#
_symmetry.space_group_name_H-M   'P 1'
#
loop_
_entity.id
_entity.type
_entity.pdbx_description
1 polymer ?
#
loop_
_entity_poly.entity_id
_entity_poly.type
_entity_poly.pdbx_seq_one_letter_code
_entity_poly.pdbx_strand_id
1 'polypeptide(L)'
;VSDLNQAVNKNNDALRQAKQESMEYRHQIQSYTCEIDSLKGTNESLLRQMRDMEDRMSREASGFQDTIARLEEDIAKMKDDMARHLREYQDLLNVKMALDIEIATYRKLLEGEESRITMPVQSAYSSIGFRETSPESQPQRSSEVHSKKTVLIKTIETRDGEVVSESTQHQQDIM
;
A
#
# COMPACT_ATOMS: atom_id res chain seq x y z
N VAL A 1 61.93 12.48 84.14
CA VAL A 1 60.48 12.78 84.35
C VAL A 1 59.93 13.66 83.22
N SER A 2 60.61 14.75 82.82
CA SER A 2 60.20 15.61 81.70
C SER A 2 60.05 14.87 80.36
N ASP A 3 61.07 14.11 79.94
CA ASP A 3 61.06 13.41 78.64
C ASP A 3 59.98 12.33 78.55
N LEU A 4 59.70 11.66 79.69
CA LEU A 4 58.64 10.68 79.80
C LEU A 4 57.26 11.35 79.61
N ASN A 5 57.07 12.53 80.20
CA ASN A 5 55.84 13.30 80.08
C ASN A 5 55.64 13.81 78.63
N GLN A 6 56.72 14.23 77.97
CA GLN A 6 56.69 14.64 76.57
C GLN A 6 56.35 13.48 75.63
N ALA A 7 56.89 12.28 75.89
CA ALA A 7 56.57 11.07 75.13
C ALA A 7 55.10 10.65 75.32
N VAL A 8 54.57 10.74 76.55
CA VAL A 8 53.17 10.48 76.85
C VAL A 8 52.24 11.45 76.12
N ASN A 9 52.58 12.74 76.07
CA ASN A 9 51.78 13.74 75.35
C ASN A 9 51.75 13.47 73.84
N LYS A 10 52.90 13.19 73.22
CA LYS A 10 52.97 12.83 71.79
C LYS A 10 52.14 11.58 71.47
N ASN A 11 52.17 10.58 72.35
CA ASN A 11 51.38 9.36 72.18
C ASN A 11 49.87 9.63 72.31
N ASN A 12 49.45 10.48 73.25
CA ASN A 12 48.06 10.92 73.35
C ASN A 12 47.58 11.69 72.11
N ASP A 13 48.41 12.57 71.56
CA ASP A 13 48.09 13.31 70.34
C ASP A 13 47.96 12.38 69.14
N ALA A 14 48.89 11.43 68.96
CA ALA A 14 48.82 10.42 67.92
C ALA A 14 47.57 9.52 68.06
N LEU A 15 47.23 9.12 69.29
CA LEU A 15 46.01 8.35 69.56
C LEU A 15 44.75 9.15 69.24
N ARG A 16 44.74 10.46 69.55
CA ARG A 16 43.62 11.35 69.24
C ARG A 16 43.46 11.51 67.73
N GLN A 17 44.56 11.68 66.99
CA GLN A 17 44.56 11.76 65.54
C GLN A 17 44.05 10.46 64.90
N ALA A 18 44.57 9.30 65.33
CA ALA A 18 44.11 8.01 64.82
C ALA A 18 42.60 7.76 65.07
N LYS A 19 42.09 8.21 66.22
CA LYS A 19 40.64 8.15 66.53
C LYS A 19 39.81 9.05 65.60
N GLN A 20 40.31 10.24 65.29
CA GLN A 20 39.66 11.17 64.39
C GLN A 20 39.61 10.60 62.97
N GLU A 21 40.74 10.11 62.45
CA GLU A 21 40.82 9.45 61.14
C GLU A 21 39.91 8.22 61.07
N SER A 22 39.86 7.39 62.13
CA SER A 22 38.93 6.26 62.21
C SER A 22 37.45 6.68 62.14
N MET A 23 37.10 7.83 62.74
CA MET A 23 35.74 8.37 62.68
C MET A 23 35.42 8.90 61.28
N GLU A 24 36.36 9.55 60.61
CA GLU A 24 36.22 10.02 59.23
C GLU A 24 36.02 8.86 58.26
N TYR A 25 36.84 7.80 58.35
CA TYR A 25 36.65 6.61 57.53
C TYR A 25 35.30 5.94 57.78
N ARG A 26 34.82 5.91 59.02
CA ARG A 26 33.49 5.37 59.36
C ARG A 26 32.38 6.18 58.70
N HIS A 27 32.49 7.52 58.70
CA HIS A 27 31.55 8.40 58.00
C HIS A 27 31.59 8.20 56.48
N GLN A 28 32.78 8.06 55.88
CA GLN A 28 32.92 7.78 54.46
C GLN A 28 32.28 6.45 54.07
N ILE A 29 32.52 5.38 54.85
CA ILE A 29 31.88 4.07 54.63
C ILE A 29 30.36 4.20 54.65
N GLN A 30 29.81 4.92 55.62
CA GLN A 30 28.37 5.14 55.70
C GLN A 30 27.85 5.93 54.48
N SER A 31 28.56 6.99 54.09
CA SER A 31 28.21 7.79 52.90
C SER A 31 28.19 6.96 51.63
N TYR A 32 29.25 6.16 51.38
CA TYR A 32 29.32 5.29 50.21
C TYR A 32 28.29 4.18 50.25
N THR A 33 27.95 3.65 51.44
CA THR A 33 26.88 2.65 51.57
C THR A 33 25.54 3.22 51.13
N CYS A 34 25.18 4.42 51.62
CA CYS A 34 23.96 5.12 51.21
C CYS A 34 23.93 5.44 49.71
N GLU A 35 25.07 5.86 49.15
CA GLU A 35 25.19 6.14 47.71
C GLU A 35 25.00 4.87 46.87
N ILE A 36 25.60 3.75 47.28
CA ILE A 36 25.42 2.45 46.63
C ILE A 36 23.94 2.03 46.65
N ASP A 37 23.26 2.16 47.78
CA ASP A 37 21.86 1.75 47.90
C ASP A 37 20.93 2.67 47.10
N SER A 38 21.22 3.96 47.05
CA SER A 38 20.53 4.90 46.16
C SER A 38 20.70 4.53 44.69
N LEU A 39 21.93 4.25 44.26
CA LEU A 39 22.24 3.85 42.87
C LEU A 39 21.62 2.50 42.49
N LYS A 40 21.53 1.55 43.42
CA LYS A 40 20.79 0.30 43.20
C LYS A 40 19.31 0.58 42.96
N GLY A 41 18.70 1.42 43.78
CA GLY A 41 17.29 1.80 43.61
C GLY A 41 17.00 2.51 42.29
N THR A 42 17.89 3.42 41.86
CA THR A 42 17.75 4.07 40.54
C THR A 42 17.92 3.06 39.40
N ASN A 43 18.88 2.15 39.49
CA ASN A 43 19.09 1.10 38.49
C ASN A 43 17.87 0.16 38.37
N GLU A 44 17.32 -0.30 39.49
CA GLU A 44 16.10 -1.11 39.49
C GLU A 44 14.91 -0.39 38.85
N SER A 45 14.74 0.91 39.15
CA SER A 45 13.71 1.75 38.53
C SER A 45 13.90 1.88 37.02
N LEU A 46 15.12 2.10 36.55
CA LEU A 46 15.44 2.19 35.13
C LEU A 46 15.20 0.86 34.40
N LEU A 47 15.61 -0.27 35.00
CA LEU A 47 15.35 -1.61 34.45
C LEU A 47 13.86 -1.90 34.32
N ARG A 48 13.06 -1.46 35.30
CA ARG A 48 11.60 -1.59 35.24
C ARG A 48 11.01 -0.74 34.12
N GLN A 49 11.41 0.54 34.01
CA GLN A 49 10.96 1.43 32.94
C GLN A 49 11.32 0.90 31.55
N MET A 50 12.51 0.32 31.41
CA MET A 50 12.95 -0.28 30.15
C MET A 50 12.06 -1.46 29.74
N ARG A 51 11.77 -2.38 30.68
CA ARG A 51 10.84 -3.50 30.42
C ARG A 51 9.43 -3.03 30.07
N ASP A 52 8.90 -2.05 30.81
CA ASP A 52 7.58 -1.49 30.54
C ASP A 52 7.52 -0.84 29.15
N MET A 53 8.61 -0.20 28.71
CA MET A 53 8.75 0.37 27.38
C MET A 53 8.84 -0.71 26.29
N GLU A 54 9.66 -1.75 26.49
CA GLU A 54 9.78 -2.89 25.58
C GLU A 54 8.42 -3.59 25.37
N ASP A 55 7.70 -3.85 26.46
CA ASP A 55 6.36 -4.46 26.42
C ASP A 55 5.37 -3.58 25.65
N ARG A 56 5.38 -2.26 25.88
CA ARG A 56 4.52 -1.33 25.16
C ARG A 56 4.83 -1.30 23.67
N MET A 57 6.12 -1.19 23.31
CA MET A 57 6.53 -1.19 21.91
C MET A 57 6.20 -2.51 21.21
N SER A 58 6.36 -3.65 21.90
CA SER A 58 5.98 -4.96 21.37
C SER A 58 4.47 -5.04 21.10
N ARG A 59 3.63 -4.49 21.97
CA ARG A 59 2.17 -4.44 21.76
C ARG A 59 1.79 -3.53 20.61
N GLU A 60 2.42 -2.36 20.51
CA GLU A 60 2.19 -1.41 19.41
C GLU A 60 2.59 -2.03 18.06
N ALA A 61 3.75 -2.70 18.00
CA ALA A 61 4.21 -3.42 16.81
C ALA A 61 3.23 -4.54 16.39
N SER A 62 2.73 -5.33 17.34
CA SER A 62 1.69 -6.33 17.08
C SER A 62 0.42 -5.70 16.52
N GLY A 63 -0.04 -4.58 17.09
CA GLY A 63 -1.22 -3.88 16.60
C GLY A 63 -1.07 -3.32 15.18
N PHE A 64 0.14 -2.87 14.82
CA PHE A 64 0.43 -2.49 13.43
C PHE A 64 0.42 -3.70 12.49
N GLN A 65 0.99 -4.84 12.90
CA GLN A 65 0.95 -6.07 12.11
C GLN A 65 -0.48 -6.56 11.87
N ASP A 66 -1.33 -6.54 12.89
CA ASP A 66 -2.76 -6.90 12.76
C ASP A 66 -3.49 -5.96 11.79
N THR A 67 -3.17 -4.66 11.85
CA THR A 67 -3.76 -3.67 10.95
C THR A 67 -3.32 -3.89 9.51
N ILE A 68 -2.04 -4.21 9.28
CA ILE A 68 -1.52 -4.56 7.96
C ILE A 68 -2.24 -5.79 7.42
N ALA A 69 -2.32 -6.87 8.21
CA ALA A 69 -2.96 -8.11 7.79
C ALA A 69 -4.44 -7.90 7.39
N ARG A 70 -5.19 -7.10 8.17
CA ARG A 70 -6.57 -6.75 7.83
C ARG A 70 -6.67 -5.97 6.51
N LEU A 71 -5.78 -5.00 6.29
CA LEU A 71 -5.77 -4.21 5.05
C LEU A 71 -5.41 -5.07 3.84
N GLU A 72 -4.49 -6.03 3.99
CA GLU A 72 -4.15 -6.98 2.93
C GLU A 72 -5.36 -7.88 2.58
N GLU A 73 -6.10 -8.34 3.59
CA GLU A 73 -7.34 -9.09 3.39
C GLU A 73 -8.42 -8.27 2.66
N ASP A 74 -8.62 -7.01 3.08
CA ASP A 74 -9.57 -6.10 2.43
C ASP A 74 -9.20 -5.85 0.96
N ILE A 75 -7.91 -5.66 0.67
CA ILE A 75 -7.41 -5.52 -0.72
C ILE A 75 -7.66 -6.80 -1.52
N ALA A 76 -7.40 -7.98 -0.95
CA ALA A 76 -7.62 -9.25 -1.62
C ALA A 76 -9.10 -9.46 -1.96
N LYS A 77 -9.99 -9.16 -1.01
CA LYS A 77 -11.44 -9.21 -1.20
C LYS A 77 -11.90 -8.26 -2.29
N MET A 78 -11.43 -7.01 -2.26
CA MET A 78 -11.83 -6.00 -3.24
C MET A 78 -11.35 -6.32 -4.66
N LYS A 79 -10.19 -6.99 -4.79
CA LYS A 79 -9.72 -7.53 -6.07
C LYS A 79 -10.63 -8.64 -6.60
N ASP A 80 -11.07 -9.55 -5.74
CA ASP A 80 -12.00 -10.62 -6.13
C ASP A 80 -13.36 -10.05 -6.56
N ASP A 81 -13.91 -9.10 -5.80
CA ASP A 81 -15.14 -8.40 -6.16
C ASP A 81 -15.01 -7.67 -7.51
N MET A 82 -13.88 -7.00 -7.76
CA MET A 82 -13.62 -6.36 -9.05
C MET A 82 -13.57 -7.38 -10.20
N ALA A 83 -12.91 -8.53 -10.00
CA ALA A 83 -12.85 -9.59 -11.00
C ALA A 83 -14.24 -10.22 -11.27
N ARG A 84 -15.08 -10.33 -10.24
CA ARG A 84 -16.48 -10.75 -10.38
C ARG A 84 -17.28 -9.72 -11.20
N HIS A 85 -17.18 -8.44 -10.86
CA HIS A 85 -17.88 -7.38 -11.60
C HIS A 85 -17.47 -7.27 -13.06
N LEU A 86 -16.18 -7.48 -13.38
CA LEU A 86 -15.73 -7.53 -14.78
C LEU A 86 -16.37 -8.66 -15.57
N ARG A 87 -16.55 -9.84 -14.95
CA ARG A 87 -17.26 -10.96 -15.59
C ARG A 87 -18.74 -10.65 -15.80
N GLU A 88 -19.42 -10.17 -14.77
CA GLU A 88 -20.83 -9.76 -14.85
C GLU A 88 -21.05 -8.68 -15.94
N TYR A 89 -20.13 -7.73 -16.04
CA TYR A 89 -20.16 -6.69 -17.06
C TYR A 89 -20.00 -7.26 -18.48
N GLN A 90 -19.06 -8.19 -18.67
CA GLN A 90 -18.86 -8.84 -19.97
C GLN A 90 -20.10 -9.65 -20.40
N ASP A 91 -20.72 -10.38 -19.47
CA ASP A 91 -21.95 -11.12 -19.75
C ASP A 91 -23.09 -10.18 -20.16
N LEU A 92 -23.26 -9.06 -19.46
CA LEU A 92 -24.25 -8.04 -19.79
C LEU A 92 -23.96 -7.38 -21.15
N LEU A 93 -22.70 -7.11 -21.47
CA LEU A 93 -22.29 -6.58 -22.76
C LEU A 93 -22.64 -7.55 -23.89
N ASN A 94 -22.41 -8.85 -23.70
CA ASN A 94 -22.76 -9.87 -24.68
C ASN A 94 -24.27 -9.87 -24.96
N VAL A 95 -25.11 -9.78 -23.92
CA VAL A 95 -26.57 -9.65 -24.08
C VAL A 95 -26.94 -8.38 -24.84
N LYS A 96 -26.32 -7.24 -24.51
CA LYS A 96 -26.56 -5.97 -25.23
C LYS A 96 -26.22 -6.08 -26.71
N MET A 97 -25.11 -6.72 -27.05
CA MET A 97 -24.71 -6.92 -28.46
C MET A 97 -25.71 -7.82 -29.20
N ALA A 98 -26.21 -8.88 -28.56
CA ALA A 98 -27.25 -9.71 -29.15
C ALA A 98 -28.52 -8.90 -29.45
N LEU A 99 -28.96 -8.06 -28.50
CA LEU A 99 -30.10 -7.16 -28.68
C LEU A 99 -29.88 -6.14 -29.80
N ASP A 100 -28.68 -5.59 -29.97
CA ASP A 100 -28.38 -4.68 -31.10
C ASP A 100 -28.56 -5.39 -32.45
N ILE A 101 -28.11 -6.64 -32.56
CA ILE A 101 -28.26 -7.46 -33.77
C ILE A 101 -29.74 -7.74 -34.03
N GLU A 102 -30.52 -8.08 -33.00
CA GLU A 102 -31.96 -8.27 -33.11
C GLU A 102 -32.65 -7.01 -33.61
N ILE A 103 -32.37 -5.84 -33.02
CA ILE A 103 -32.92 -4.55 -33.43
C ILE A 103 -32.56 -4.23 -34.89
N ALA A 104 -31.31 -4.44 -35.30
CA ALA A 104 -30.89 -4.23 -36.69
C ALA A 104 -31.65 -5.14 -37.66
N THR A 105 -31.89 -6.39 -37.26
CA THR A 105 -32.66 -7.35 -38.05
C THR A 105 -34.13 -6.93 -38.17
N TYR A 106 -34.75 -6.52 -37.06
CA TYR A 106 -36.13 -6.01 -37.06
C TYR A 106 -36.28 -4.76 -37.95
N ARG A 107 -35.33 -3.82 -37.91
CA ARG A 107 -35.33 -2.63 -38.79
C ARG A 107 -35.29 -3.03 -40.27
N LYS A 108 -34.39 -3.94 -40.64
CA LYS A 108 -34.27 -4.40 -42.02
C LYS A 108 -35.53 -5.11 -42.55
N LEU A 109 -36.22 -5.88 -41.70
CA LEU A 109 -37.49 -6.51 -42.07
C LEU A 109 -38.59 -5.48 -42.33
N LEU A 110 -38.69 -4.45 -41.49
CA LEU A 110 -39.66 -3.37 -41.64
C LEU A 110 -39.43 -2.54 -42.91
N GLU A 111 -38.17 -2.19 -43.22
CA GLU A 111 -37.80 -1.50 -44.48
C GLU A 111 -38.25 -2.29 -45.73
N GLY A 112 -38.15 -3.62 -45.68
CA GLY A 112 -38.60 -4.51 -46.75
C GLY A 112 -40.13 -4.57 -46.90
N GLU A 113 -40.88 -4.43 -45.81
CA GLU A 113 -42.35 -4.38 -45.84
C GLU A 113 -42.87 -3.05 -46.38
N GLU A 114 -42.28 -1.93 -45.96
CA GLU A 114 -42.63 -0.60 -46.46
C GLU A 114 -42.41 -0.49 -47.97
N SER A 115 -41.35 -1.11 -48.50
CA SER A 115 -41.06 -1.17 -49.94
C SER A 115 -42.13 -1.94 -50.75
N ARG A 116 -42.79 -2.95 -50.16
CA ARG A 116 -43.91 -3.65 -50.82
C ARG A 116 -45.22 -2.86 -50.77
N ILE A 117 -45.44 -2.13 -49.67
CA ILE A 117 -46.68 -1.34 -49.45
C ILE A 117 -46.64 -0.02 -50.25
N THR A 118 -45.47 0.56 -50.45
CA THR A 118 -45.28 1.78 -51.27
C THR A 118 -45.16 1.54 -52.77
N MET A 119 -45.19 0.29 -53.24
CA MET A 119 -45.49 0.01 -54.64
C MET A 119 -46.97 0.34 -54.87
N PRO A 120 -47.31 1.41 -55.63
CA PRO A 120 -48.69 1.67 -55.93
C PRO A 120 -49.24 0.52 -56.78
N VAL A 121 -50.49 0.16 -56.52
CA VAL A 121 -51.40 -0.53 -57.45
C VAL A 121 -51.56 0.36 -58.68
N GLN A 122 -50.50 0.51 -59.48
CA GLN A 122 -50.46 1.25 -60.74
C GLN A 122 -49.64 0.55 -61.82
N SER A 123 -48.96 -0.57 -61.51
CA SER A 123 -48.30 -1.39 -62.54
C SER A 123 -49.29 -2.37 -63.19
N ALA A 124 -50.37 -1.83 -63.78
CA ALA A 124 -51.20 -2.53 -64.75
C ALA A 124 -50.91 -2.09 -66.20
N TYR A 125 -50.09 -1.07 -66.43
CA TYR A 125 -49.71 -0.65 -67.77
C TYR A 125 -48.28 -0.11 -67.77
N SER A 126 -47.35 -0.88 -68.33
CA SER A 126 -46.29 -0.44 -69.25
C SER A 126 -45.27 -1.56 -69.39
N SER A 127 -45.45 -2.29 -70.48
CA SER A 127 -44.54 -3.28 -71.04
C SER A 127 -43.22 -2.66 -71.55
N ILE A 128 -42.22 -3.54 -71.67
CA ILE A 128 -40.95 -3.45 -72.44
C ILE A 128 -39.78 -2.76 -71.74
N GLY A 129 -38.70 -3.53 -71.52
CA GLY A 129 -37.39 -3.01 -71.11
C GLY A 129 -36.40 -4.05 -70.56
N PHE A 130 -36.20 -5.16 -71.28
CA PHE A 130 -35.17 -6.16 -71.00
C PHE A 130 -33.76 -5.57 -71.18
N ARG A 131 -32.93 -5.58 -70.13
CA ARG A 131 -31.47 -5.79 -70.29
C ARG A 131 -30.82 -6.36 -69.04
N GLU A 132 -30.44 -7.61 -69.18
CA GLU A 132 -29.63 -8.47 -68.31
C GLU A 132 -28.14 -8.18 -68.52
N THR A 133 -27.37 -7.99 -67.44
CA THR A 133 -25.96 -8.42 -67.34
C THR A 133 -25.60 -8.75 -65.89
N SER A 134 -24.94 -9.90 -65.75
CA SER A 134 -24.54 -10.66 -64.55
C SER A 134 -23.50 -9.99 -63.63
N PRO A 135 -23.21 -10.59 -62.45
CA PRO A 135 -22.48 -10.00 -61.33
C PRO A 135 -20.96 -10.26 -61.43
N GLU A 136 -20.16 -9.35 -60.88
CA GLU A 136 -18.73 -9.62 -60.66
C GLU A 136 -18.31 -9.24 -59.24
N SER A 137 -17.53 -10.14 -58.68
CA SER A 137 -17.13 -10.25 -57.29
C SER A 137 -15.66 -9.82 -57.18
N GLN A 138 -15.33 -8.98 -56.20
CA GLN A 138 -13.99 -8.99 -55.65
C GLN A 138 -13.96 -8.47 -54.20
N PRO A 139 -13.38 -9.25 -53.25
CA PRO A 139 -13.18 -8.81 -51.89
C PRO A 139 -11.94 -7.90 -51.84
N GLN A 140 -12.15 -6.61 -51.59
CA GLN A 140 -11.02 -5.72 -51.28
C GLN A 140 -10.53 -6.02 -49.86
N ARG A 141 -9.37 -6.70 -49.84
CA ARG A 141 -8.34 -6.75 -48.79
C ARG A 141 -8.68 -6.01 -47.51
N SER A 142 -8.74 -6.77 -46.42
CA SER A 142 -8.44 -6.30 -45.07
C SER A 142 -7.07 -5.62 -45.06
N SER A 143 -7.05 -4.30 -45.14
CA SER A 143 -5.94 -3.52 -44.63
C SER A 143 -6.06 -3.55 -43.11
N GLU A 144 -5.33 -4.46 -42.46
CA GLU A 144 -5.04 -4.39 -41.02
C GLU A 144 -4.36 -3.05 -40.75
N VAL A 145 -5.15 -2.09 -40.29
CA VAL A 145 -4.63 -0.86 -39.72
C VAL A 145 -4.17 -1.24 -38.32
N HIS A 146 -2.90 -1.66 -38.20
CA HIS A 146 -2.24 -1.78 -36.91
C HIS A 146 -2.22 -0.39 -36.25
N SER A 147 -3.23 -0.12 -35.43
CA SER A 147 -3.32 1.10 -34.65
C SER A 147 -2.21 1.06 -33.61
N LYS A 148 -1.10 1.76 -33.85
CA LYS A 148 -0.01 1.90 -32.89
C LYS A 148 -0.57 2.51 -31.61
N LYS A 149 -0.75 1.69 -30.57
CA LYS A 149 -1.14 2.18 -29.23
C LYS A 149 0.14 2.53 -28.48
N THR A 150 0.34 3.82 -28.23
CA THR A 150 1.42 4.29 -27.36
C THR A 150 0.95 4.25 -25.92
N VAL A 151 1.69 3.57 -25.05
CA VAL A 151 1.43 3.54 -23.60
C VAL A 151 2.41 4.48 -22.91
N LEU A 152 1.90 5.34 -22.04
CA LEU A 152 2.72 6.18 -21.14
C LEU A 152 2.81 5.49 -19.79
N ILE A 153 4.03 5.10 -19.40
CA ILE A 153 4.31 4.52 -18.09
C ILE A 153 4.94 5.61 -17.22
N LYS A 154 4.23 5.98 -16.16
CA LYS A 154 4.71 6.93 -15.15
C LYS A 154 5.14 6.14 -13.92
N THR A 155 6.42 6.22 -13.57
CA THR A 155 6.97 5.62 -12.36
C THR A 155 7.16 6.71 -11.31
N ILE A 156 6.56 6.52 -10.14
CA ILE A 156 6.63 7.45 -9.01
C ILE A 156 7.29 6.70 -7.85
N GLU A 157 8.44 7.20 -7.39
CA GLU A 157 9.10 6.73 -6.19
C GLU A 157 8.70 7.64 -5.02
N THR A 158 8.17 7.07 -3.95
CA THR A 158 7.83 7.79 -2.72
C THR A 158 8.65 7.29 -1.54
N ARG A 159 9.09 8.21 -0.69
CA ARG A 159 9.76 7.92 0.58
C ARG A 159 9.15 8.82 1.65
N ASP A 160 8.74 8.22 2.76
CA ASP A 160 8.10 8.91 3.89
C ASP A 160 6.85 9.72 3.49
N GLY A 161 6.14 9.28 2.44
CA GLY A 161 4.93 9.93 1.93
C GLY A 161 5.18 11.08 0.95
N GLU A 162 6.44 11.46 0.70
CA GLU A 162 6.81 12.46 -0.31
C GLU A 162 7.32 11.80 -1.60
N VAL A 163 6.99 12.42 -2.74
CA VAL A 163 7.48 11.98 -4.06
C VAL A 163 8.95 12.40 -4.20
N VAL A 164 9.85 11.43 -4.23
CA VAL A 164 11.31 11.63 -4.33
C VAL A 164 11.82 11.49 -5.77
N SER A 165 11.10 10.79 -6.65
CA SER A 165 11.48 10.68 -8.06
C SER A 165 10.26 10.42 -8.94
N GLU A 166 10.23 11.05 -10.12
CA GLU A 166 9.22 10.86 -11.14
C GLU A 166 9.90 10.65 -12.51
N SER A 167 9.61 9.53 -13.16
CA SER A 167 10.09 9.25 -14.52
C SER A 167 8.96 8.78 -15.42
N THR A 168 8.92 9.28 -16.66
CA THR A 168 7.92 8.92 -17.67
C THR A 168 8.59 8.27 -18.87
N GLN A 169 8.19 7.04 -19.18
CA GLN A 169 8.71 6.28 -20.33
C GLN A 169 7.61 6.00 -21.34
N HIS A 170 7.94 6.14 -22.63
CA HIS A 170 7.07 5.80 -23.75
C HIS A 170 7.41 4.41 -24.26
N GLN A 171 6.45 3.50 -24.21
CA GLN A 171 6.54 2.19 -24.86
C GLN A 171 5.60 2.18 -26.06
N GLN A 172 6.14 1.88 -27.25
CA GLN A 172 5.34 1.60 -28.44
C GLN A 172 5.30 0.09 -28.64
N ASP A 173 4.15 -0.51 -28.36
CA ASP A 173 3.92 -1.90 -28.75
C ASP A 173 3.39 -1.93 -30.18
N ILE A 174 4.15 -2.61 -31.04
CA ILE A 174 3.72 -2.98 -32.40
C ILE A 174 3.04 -4.35 -32.23
N MET A 175 1.70 -4.37 -32.29
CA MET A 175 0.92 -5.59 -32.37
C MET A 175 0.80 -6.02 -33.83
#